data_AF-A0AAD9PM65-F1
#
_entry.id   AF-A0AAD9PM65-F1
#
_cell.length_a   1.000
_cell.length_b   1.000
_cell.length_c   1.000
_cell.angle_alpha   90.00
_cell.angle_beta   90.00
_cell.angle_gamma   90.00
#
_symmetry.space_group_name_H-M   'P 1'
#
loop_
_entity.id
_entity.type
_entity.pdbx_description
1 polymer ?
#
loop_
_entity_poly.entity_id
_entity_poly.type
_entity_poly.pdbx_seq_one_letter_code
_entity_poly.pdbx_strand_id
1 'polypeptide(L)'
;MYGLGGAVLPPMLRISTRTWMRDSHDLFDYETQEQVTLRQFATSGGLRLLRSEEHVSALSSNSDVSIDKPFDHLLNIYCKRTGEYVVAPAEKVIGSVLHPQKLWTIVRALPNARYALQEGDVIKLGRFRLRVKQLVPKLTDDDSVTDGSLLKLYDTNIPQVYTPKEEQMQCRICLSEDISIEDRLICACECKGSIKYVHVACLQKWINSKWDVRDTGQTPQMVFIREVNCELCKARFPCYIRYNDEVIQIVKFPQMMAPFVVLENCTPHVVRGVHLLSLHNVKDLKLGRGHESDVRIPDVSISRFHATLCYNDGIFYIVDHDSKFGTLVAMRRPRTICPGEPVILQVGRSVVEMVMDHTLPYVPGCIEIPPIPPTYLGYPENPSDPGMQLYLRNQLLSQLQATYSPRQNRNYSTEAQQPLYLPDVAFTSGDVLVNQRQQFDLGMEIDGTVRSYFTTLFNQQWTCVNESTQPPLVPEAPTPLPQGRSSVLVTKQNDSGSSGATPAHEDTQDDDCSATSVAHTSVL
;
A
#
# COMPACT_ATOMS: atom_id res chain seq x y z
N MET A 1 45.59 17.92 -25.36
CA MET A 1 44.49 16.96 -25.58
C MET A 1 43.93 16.61 -24.21
N TYR A 2 42.70 17.02 -23.90
CA TYR A 2 41.98 16.50 -22.74
C TYR A 2 41.04 15.41 -23.24
N GLY A 3 41.15 14.20 -22.67
CA GLY A 3 40.29 13.09 -23.05
C GLY A 3 38.84 13.39 -22.68
N LEU A 4 37.94 13.38 -23.67
CA LEU A 4 36.51 13.33 -23.44
C LEU A 4 36.18 11.95 -22.87
N GLY A 5 36.20 11.83 -21.53
CA GLY A 5 35.63 10.68 -20.85
C GLY A 5 34.15 10.59 -21.22
N GLY A 6 33.76 9.54 -21.94
CA GLY A 6 32.37 9.34 -22.34
C GLY A 6 31.49 9.25 -21.11
N ALA A 7 30.68 10.28 -20.87
CA ALA A 7 29.75 10.30 -19.75
C ALA A 7 28.71 9.20 -19.96
N VAL A 8 28.78 8.16 -19.13
CA VAL A 8 27.75 7.12 -19.09
C VAL A 8 26.44 7.80 -18.70
N LEU A 9 25.50 7.87 -19.64
CA LEU A 9 24.18 8.48 -19.40
C LEU A 9 23.44 7.63 -18.36
N PRO A 10 22.75 8.26 -17.39
CA PRO A 10 22.02 7.52 -16.37
C PRO A 10 20.85 6.74 -17.00
N PRO A 11 20.43 5.61 -16.41
CA PRO A 11 19.25 4.87 -16.86
C PRO A 11 17.99 5.73 -16.73
N MET A 12 17.00 5.51 -17.59
CA MET A 12 15.70 6.17 -17.43
C MET A 12 14.90 5.49 -16.33
N LEU A 13 14.11 6.26 -15.57
CA LEU A 13 13.11 5.70 -14.69
C LEU A 13 11.83 5.38 -15.46
N ARG A 14 11.52 4.09 -15.65
CA ARG A 14 10.19 3.64 -16.10
C ARG A 14 9.20 3.75 -14.93
N ILE A 15 8.02 4.28 -15.21
CA ILE A 15 6.93 4.45 -14.25
C ILE A 15 5.66 3.84 -14.87
N SER A 16 5.13 2.79 -14.25
CA SER A 16 3.85 2.16 -14.62
C SER A 16 2.77 2.54 -13.61
N THR A 17 1.64 3.06 -14.07
CA THR A 17 0.51 3.41 -13.19
C THR A 17 -0.74 2.64 -13.56
N ARG A 18 -1.31 1.92 -12.60
CA ARG A 18 -2.57 1.18 -12.69
C ARG A 18 -3.61 1.87 -11.81
N THR A 19 -4.64 2.48 -12.38
CA THR A 19 -5.71 3.16 -11.62
C THR A 19 -7.02 2.40 -11.73
N TRP A 20 -7.62 2.05 -10.60
CA TRP A 20 -8.93 1.41 -10.55
C TRP A 20 -10.04 2.39 -10.97
N MET A 21 -10.88 2.02 -11.95
CA MET A 21 -11.85 2.94 -12.55
C MET A 21 -13.01 3.32 -11.64
N ARG A 22 -13.41 2.50 -10.66
CA ARG A 22 -14.52 2.82 -9.74
C ARG A 22 -14.06 3.66 -8.54
N ASP A 23 -14.92 4.54 -8.04
CA ASP A 23 -14.71 5.07 -6.69
C ASP A 23 -14.78 3.90 -5.70
N SER A 24 -13.81 3.91 -4.79
CA SER A 24 -13.36 2.79 -3.99
C SER A 24 -12.86 3.25 -2.62
N HIS A 25 -13.02 4.54 -2.26
CA HIS A 25 -12.62 5.09 -0.95
C HIS A 25 -11.13 4.84 -0.65
N ASP A 26 -10.25 5.19 -1.59
CA ASP A 26 -8.80 4.95 -1.54
C ASP A 26 -8.39 3.47 -1.48
N LEU A 27 -9.22 2.54 -1.95
CA LEU A 27 -8.86 1.13 -2.09
C LEU A 27 -8.46 0.81 -3.53
N PHE A 28 -7.60 -0.20 -3.69
CA PHE A 28 -7.27 -0.77 -4.99
C PHE A 28 -7.66 -2.25 -4.94
N ASP A 29 -8.39 -2.73 -5.94
CA ASP A 29 -8.82 -4.13 -6.03
C ASP A 29 -7.67 -4.94 -6.66
N TYR A 30 -7.00 -5.78 -5.87
CA TYR A 30 -5.87 -6.58 -6.33
C TYR A 30 -6.28 -7.90 -6.99
N GLU A 31 -7.55 -8.30 -6.84
CA GLU A 31 -8.10 -9.52 -7.46
C GLU A 31 -8.53 -9.27 -8.91
N THR A 32 -9.10 -8.09 -9.19
CA THR A 32 -9.74 -7.80 -10.48
C THR A 32 -8.83 -7.00 -11.40
N GLN A 33 -8.53 -7.53 -12.60
CA GLN A 33 -7.63 -6.86 -13.55
C GLN A 33 -8.36 -6.06 -14.65
N GLU A 34 -9.65 -6.32 -14.88
CA GLU A 34 -10.42 -5.84 -16.05
C GLU A 34 -10.89 -4.37 -15.96
N GLN A 35 -10.80 -3.73 -14.79
CA GLN A 35 -11.33 -2.36 -14.59
C GLN A 35 -10.24 -1.36 -14.18
N VAL A 36 -9.09 -1.45 -14.86
CA VAL A 36 -7.88 -0.67 -14.57
C VAL A 36 -7.43 0.15 -15.78
N THR A 37 -7.27 1.46 -15.58
CA THR A 37 -6.62 2.34 -16.54
C THR A 37 -5.11 2.26 -16.36
N LEU A 38 -4.39 1.84 -17.41
CA LEU A 38 -2.94 1.73 -17.44
C LEU A 38 -2.33 2.94 -18.17
N ARG A 39 -1.29 3.53 -17.59
CA ARG A 39 -0.42 4.54 -18.21
C ARG A 39 1.03 4.17 -17.92
N GLN A 40 1.94 4.43 -18.86
CA GLN A 40 3.37 4.27 -18.63
C GLN A 40 4.14 5.51 -19.08
N PHE A 41 5.17 5.85 -18.32
CA PHE A 41 6.06 6.98 -18.57
C PHE A 41 7.51 6.54 -18.44
N ALA A 42 8.42 7.25 -19.12
CA ALA A 42 9.84 7.17 -18.85
C ALA A 42 10.38 8.59 -18.59
N THR A 43 11.18 8.77 -17.54
CA THR A 43 11.79 10.06 -17.22
C THR A 43 13.29 9.95 -17.00
N SER A 44 14.04 10.96 -17.46
CA SER A 44 15.43 11.21 -17.03
C SER A 44 15.50 12.17 -15.84
N GLY A 45 14.45 12.98 -15.60
CA GLY A 45 14.42 14.04 -14.60
C GLY A 45 13.41 13.83 -13.47
N GLY A 46 13.34 14.81 -12.56
CA GLY A 46 12.31 14.87 -11.53
C GLY A 46 10.92 15.24 -12.09
N LEU A 47 9.88 14.72 -11.44
CA LEU A 47 8.48 14.95 -11.83
C LEU A 47 7.52 14.84 -10.63
N ARG A 48 6.28 15.25 -10.88
CA ARG A 48 5.12 15.09 -10.00
C ARG A 48 4.09 14.21 -10.73
N LEU A 49 3.55 13.20 -10.06
CA LEU A 49 2.42 12.44 -10.60
C LEU A 49 1.12 13.04 -10.10
N LEU A 50 0.23 13.39 -11.03
CA LEU A 50 -1.08 13.97 -10.78
C LEU A 50 -2.16 13.04 -11.34
N ARG A 51 -3.31 12.95 -10.67
CA ARG A 51 -4.47 12.18 -11.15
C ARG A 51 -5.71 13.06 -11.24
N SER A 52 -6.40 12.96 -12.37
CA SER A 52 -7.79 13.39 -12.55
C SER A 52 -8.58 12.14 -12.85
N GLU A 53 -9.57 11.82 -12.02
CA GLU A 53 -10.42 10.64 -12.16
C GLU A 53 -9.56 9.36 -12.27
N GLU A 54 -9.57 8.63 -13.38
CA GLU A 54 -8.73 7.45 -13.63
C GLU A 54 -7.38 7.77 -14.29
N HIS A 55 -7.26 8.94 -14.91
CA HIS A 55 -6.10 9.32 -15.71
C HIS A 55 -4.98 9.90 -14.84
N VAL A 56 -3.81 9.24 -14.87
CA VAL A 56 -2.57 9.77 -14.31
C VAL A 56 -1.79 10.50 -15.39
N SER A 57 -1.21 11.64 -15.02
CA SER A 57 -0.28 12.43 -15.82
C SER A 57 1.01 12.70 -15.06
N ALA A 58 2.10 12.87 -15.81
CA ALA A 58 3.42 13.17 -15.29
C ALA A 58 3.79 14.62 -15.65
N LEU A 59 4.05 15.45 -14.64
CA LEU A 59 4.43 16.85 -14.81
C LEU A 59 5.88 17.06 -14.35
N SER A 60 6.76 17.53 -15.24
CA SER A 60 8.17 17.79 -14.90
C SER A 60 8.30 18.76 -13.71
N SER A 61 9.31 18.58 -12.87
CA SER A 61 9.59 19.51 -11.76
C SER A 61 9.86 20.95 -12.23
N ASN A 62 10.35 21.14 -13.46
CA ASN A 62 10.78 22.43 -14.00
C ASN A 62 9.72 23.11 -14.90
N SER A 63 8.48 22.61 -14.94
CA SER A 63 7.44 23.21 -15.79
C SER A 63 6.65 24.29 -15.04
N ASP A 64 6.70 25.53 -15.53
CA ASP A 64 5.94 26.70 -15.03
C ASP A 64 4.43 26.66 -15.38
N VAL A 65 3.86 25.46 -15.52
CA VAL A 65 2.44 25.28 -15.84
C VAL A 65 1.59 25.63 -14.62
N SER A 66 0.74 26.64 -14.75
CA SER A 66 -0.31 26.93 -13.75
C SER A 66 -1.28 25.75 -13.69
N ILE A 67 -1.50 25.23 -12.49
CA ILE A 67 -2.46 24.16 -12.25
C ILE A 67 -3.69 24.83 -11.65
N ASP A 68 -4.64 25.18 -12.52
CA ASP A 68 -5.83 25.95 -12.14
C ASP A 68 -7.04 25.05 -11.81
N LYS A 69 -6.89 23.73 -12.00
CA LYS A 69 -7.91 22.70 -11.69
C LYS A 69 -7.46 21.84 -10.51
N PRO A 70 -8.38 21.34 -9.67
CA PRO A 70 -8.03 20.40 -8.61
C PRO A 70 -7.59 19.06 -9.21
N PHE A 71 -6.43 18.57 -8.78
CA PHE A 71 -5.95 17.22 -9.06
C PHE A 71 -5.55 16.52 -7.75
N ASP A 72 -5.65 15.20 -7.73
CA ASP A 72 -4.97 14.38 -6.75
C ASP A 72 -3.46 14.43 -7.02
N HIS A 73 -2.67 14.96 -6.09
CA HIS A 73 -1.22 14.89 -6.16
C HIS A 73 -0.77 13.59 -5.52
N LEU A 74 -0.30 12.64 -6.35
CA LEU A 74 -0.04 11.28 -5.90
C LEU A 74 1.31 11.17 -5.19
N LEU A 75 2.38 11.59 -5.85
CA LEU A 75 3.75 11.51 -5.34
C LEU A 75 4.68 12.47 -6.08
N ASN A 76 5.87 12.65 -5.51
CA ASN A 76 7.00 13.37 -6.10
C ASN A 76 8.10 12.37 -6.46
N ILE A 77 8.82 12.63 -7.55
CA ILE A 77 10.05 11.94 -7.92
C ILE A 77 11.14 13.00 -8.11
N TYR A 78 12.25 12.83 -7.40
CA TYR A 78 13.44 13.67 -7.55
C TYR A 78 14.53 12.87 -8.25
N CYS A 79 15.25 13.51 -9.17
CA CYS A 79 16.48 12.97 -9.76
C CYS A 79 17.66 13.71 -9.15
N LYS A 80 18.59 13.00 -8.51
CA LYS A 80 19.82 13.59 -7.96
C LYS A 80 20.83 13.84 -9.09
N ARG A 81 21.78 14.75 -8.86
CA ARG A 81 22.94 14.98 -9.76
C ARG A 81 23.78 13.72 -10.01
N THR A 82 23.67 12.70 -9.16
CA THR A 82 24.31 11.39 -9.30
C THR A 82 23.57 10.41 -10.22
N GLY A 83 22.40 10.78 -10.75
CA GLY A 83 21.53 9.89 -11.55
C GLY A 83 20.60 9.00 -10.71
N GLU A 84 20.63 9.10 -9.39
CA GLU A 84 19.71 8.36 -8.50
C GLU A 84 18.31 8.98 -8.47
N TYR A 85 17.28 8.15 -8.56
CA TYR A 85 15.89 8.56 -8.35
C TYR A 85 15.44 8.34 -6.91
N VAL A 86 14.67 9.29 -6.39
CA VAL A 86 14.06 9.23 -5.06
C VAL A 86 12.56 9.52 -5.19
N VAL A 87 11.72 8.58 -4.77
CA VAL A 87 10.28 8.81 -4.63
C VAL A 87 9.96 9.38 -3.25
N ALA A 88 9.08 10.36 -3.18
CA ALA A 88 8.63 10.97 -1.94
C ALA A 88 7.10 11.16 -1.91
N PRO A 89 6.47 11.21 -0.72
CA PRO A 89 5.07 11.56 -0.58
C PRO A 89 4.73 12.92 -1.20
N ALA A 90 3.47 13.10 -1.60
CA ALA A 90 2.94 14.42 -1.93
C ALA A 90 2.83 15.29 -0.67
N GLU A 91 3.21 16.57 -0.79
CA GLU A 91 3.22 17.53 0.31
C GLU A 91 2.11 18.59 0.12
N LYS A 92 1.52 19.06 1.22
CA LYS A 92 0.49 20.09 1.16
C LYS A 92 1.13 21.48 1.00
N VAL A 93 1.13 22.00 -0.22
CA VAL A 93 1.54 23.38 -0.51
C VAL A 93 0.38 24.34 -0.19
N ILE A 94 0.63 25.35 0.64
CA ILE A 94 -0.37 26.37 1.01
C ILE A 94 -0.77 27.17 -0.24
N GLY A 95 -2.07 27.33 -0.47
CA GLY A 95 -2.62 28.02 -1.65
C GLY A 95 -2.66 27.18 -2.93
N SER A 96 -2.17 25.93 -2.92
CA SER A 96 -2.29 25.03 -4.06
C SER A 96 -3.69 24.38 -4.12
N VAL A 97 -4.21 24.20 -5.33
CA VAL A 97 -5.43 23.41 -5.62
C VAL A 97 -5.18 21.89 -5.63
N LEU A 98 -3.92 21.48 -5.46
CA LEU A 98 -3.53 20.07 -5.41
C LEU A 98 -3.93 19.41 -4.09
N HIS A 99 -4.49 18.21 -4.18
CA HIS A 99 -4.92 17.40 -3.04
C HIS A 99 -3.88 16.30 -2.79
N PRO A 100 -2.95 16.47 -1.83
CA PRO A 100 -1.88 15.51 -1.59
C PRO A 100 -2.44 14.20 -1.02
N GLN A 101 -2.21 13.12 -1.76
CA GLN A 101 -2.67 11.79 -1.40
C GLN A 101 -1.63 11.03 -0.58
N LYS A 102 -2.11 10.12 0.29
CA LYS A 102 -1.21 9.32 1.14
C LYS A 102 -0.55 8.21 0.32
N LEU A 103 0.77 8.11 0.45
CA LEU A 103 1.62 7.10 -0.17
C LEU A 103 1.73 5.87 0.75
N TRP A 104 1.51 4.68 0.20
CA TRP A 104 1.48 3.43 0.93
C TRP A 104 2.41 2.38 0.30
N THR A 105 3.22 1.73 1.14
CA THR A 105 3.96 0.51 0.79
C THR A 105 2.99 -0.66 0.77
N ILE A 106 3.01 -1.46 -0.29
CA ILE A 106 2.17 -2.65 -0.44
C ILE A 106 2.94 -3.86 0.09
N VAL A 107 2.47 -4.50 1.18
CA VAL A 107 3.26 -5.49 1.90
C VAL A 107 3.58 -6.73 1.06
N ARG A 108 2.63 -7.24 0.27
CA ARG A 108 2.87 -8.39 -0.64
C ARG A 108 3.85 -8.10 -1.79
N ALA A 109 4.04 -6.83 -2.13
CA ALA A 109 4.92 -6.42 -3.24
C ALA A 109 6.40 -6.29 -2.80
N LEU A 110 6.70 -6.57 -1.54
CA LEU A 110 8.06 -6.62 -1.01
C LEU A 110 8.70 -7.99 -1.32
N PRO A 111 10.03 -8.09 -1.47
CA PRO A 111 10.71 -9.34 -1.87
C PRO A 111 10.41 -10.59 -1.00
N ASN A 112 10.00 -10.38 0.26
CA ASN A 112 9.66 -11.45 1.20
C ASN A 112 8.17 -11.46 1.61
N ALA A 113 7.30 -10.72 0.90
CA ALA A 113 5.89 -10.49 1.22
C ALA A 113 5.57 -10.06 2.67
N ARG A 114 6.59 -9.55 3.40
CA ARG A 114 6.53 -9.16 4.81
C ARG A 114 7.18 -7.80 5.04
N TYR A 115 6.64 -7.03 5.97
CA TYR A 115 7.14 -5.71 6.36
C TYR A 115 7.53 -5.71 7.84
N ALA A 116 8.75 -5.27 8.16
CA ALA A 116 9.25 -5.12 9.52
C ALA A 116 8.66 -3.85 10.16
N LEU A 117 7.82 -4.01 11.19
CA LEU A 117 7.09 -2.91 11.82
C LEU A 117 8.02 -2.02 12.65
N GLN A 118 7.73 -0.71 12.65
CA GLN A 118 8.41 0.29 13.45
C GLN A 118 7.39 1.09 14.30
N GLU A 119 7.85 1.65 15.41
CA GLU A 119 7.00 2.53 16.22
C GLU A 119 6.58 3.78 15.43
N GLY A 120 5.30 4.13 15.56
CA GLY A 120 4.67 5.20 14.82
C GLY A 120 4.15 4.80 13.44
N ASP A 121 4.43 3.61 12.90
CA ASP A 121 3.88 3.15 11.62
C ASP A 121 2.34 3.16 11.60
N VAL A 122 1.75 3.33 10.42
CA VAL A 122 0.30 3.19 10.23
C VAL A 122 0.04 2.11 9.19
N ILE A 123 -0.51 1.02 9.67
CA ILE A 123 -1.02 -0.12 8.90
C ILE A 123 -2.44 0.21 8.45
N LYS A 124 -2.78 -0.12 7.21
CA LYS A 124 -4.13 -0.03 6.65
C LYS A 124 -4.54 -1.41 6.13
N LEU A 125 -5.69 -1.89 6.59
CA LEU A 125 -6.33 -3.15 6.22
C LEU A 125 -7.73 -2.78 5.67
N GLY A 126 -7.89 -2.76 4.35
CA GLY A 126 -9.09 -2.17 3.75
C GLY A 126 -9.27 -0.70 4.19
N ARG A 127 -10.44 -0.34 4.72
CA ARG A 127 -10.72 0.99 5.29
C ARG A 127 -10.16 1.20 6.70
N PHE A 128 -9.86 0.13 7.43
CA PHE A 128 -9.43 0.17 8.83
C PHE A 128 -7.95 0.53 8.94
N ARG A 129 -7.57 1.27 9.99
CA ARG A 129 -6.21 1.81 10.19
C ARG A 129 -5.74 1.61 11.63
N LEU A 130 -4.61 0.93 11.78
CA LEU A 130 -3.92 0.69 13.04
C LEU A 130 -2.60 1.45 13.08
N ARG A 131 -2.34 2.21 14.15
CA ARG A 131 -1.03 2.82 14.40
C ARG A 131 -0.25 1.96 15.37
N VAL A 132 1.00 1.62 15.03
CA VAL A 132 1.94 1.01 15.97
C VAL A 132 2.32 2.08 17.00
N LYS A 133 1.88 1.91 18.25
CA LYS A 133 2.26 2.82 19.36
C LYS A 133 3.60 2.41 19.94
N GLN A 134 3.75 1.13 20.23
CA GLN A 134 4.91 0.58 20.92
C GLN A 134 5.14 -0.88 20.50
N LEU A 135 6.41 -1.26 20.40
CA LEU A 135 6.86 -2.63 20.13
C LEU A 135 7.70 -3.09 21.33
N VAL A 136 7.26 -4.14 22.01
CA VAL A 136 7.97 -4.67 23.19
C VAL A 136 8.55 -6.05 22.83
N PRO A 137 9.82 -6.13 22.41
CA PRO A 137 10.48 -7.40 22.12
C PRO A 137 10.74 -8.18 23.41
N LYS A 138 11.01 -9.49 23.27
CA LYS A 138 11.54 -10.31 24.37
C LYS A 138 13.02 -9.94 24.59
N LEU A 139 13.33 -9.39 25.77
CA LEU A 139 14.66 -8.84 26.09
C LEU A 139 15.65 -9.90 26.64
N THR A 140 15.12 -10.97 27.22
CA THR A 140 15.85 -12.10 27.82
C THR A 140 15.09 -13.38 27.54
N ASP A 141 15.75 -14.55 27.55
CA ASP A 141 15.06 -15.84 27.42
C ASP A 141 14.09 -16.13 28.57
N ASP A 142 14.27 -15.47 29.72
CA ASP A 142 13.36 -15.53 30.86
C ASP A 142 12.06 -14.76 30.60
N ASP A 143 10.95 -15.28 31.10
CA ASP A 143 9.58 -14.84 30.76
C ASP A 143 9.13 -13.66 31.64
N SER A 144 9.85 -12.54 31.50
CA SER A 144 9.58 -11.31 32.25
C SER A 144 8.19 -10.75 31.91
N VAL A 145 7.31 -10.69 32.92
CA VAL A 145 6.05 -9.95 32.85
C VAL A 145 6.35 -8.45 32.80
N THR A 146 5.76 -7.75 31.83
CA THR A 146 6.02 -6.33 31.62
C THR A 146 5.10 -5.49 32.48
N ASP A 147 5.65 -4.61 33.32
CA ASP A 147 4.85 -3.68 34.09
C ASP A 147 4.17 -2.64 33.19
N GLY A 148 2.88 -2.35 33.46
CA GLY A 148 2.07 -1.41 32.70
C GLY A 148 2.55 0.03 32.79
N SER A 149 3.44 0.35 33.73
CA SER A 149 4.13 1.64 33.82
C SER A 149 5.07 1.94 32.64
N LEU A 150 5.53 0.89 31.92
CA LEU A 150 6.41 1.01 30.75
C LEU A 150 5.66 1.27 29.43
N LEU A 151 4.32 1.32 29.47
CA LEU A 151 3.49 1.55 28.29
C LEU A 151 3.43 3.04 27.90
N LYS A 152 4.15 3.42 26.84
CA LYS A 152 4.21 4.79 26.30
C LYS A 152 2.96 5.10 25.46
N LEU A 153 1.81 5.13 26.11
CA LEU A 153 0.51 5.36 25.47
C LEU A 153 0.17 6.85 25.26
N TYR A 154 1.08 7.76 25.60
CA TYR A 154 0.90 9.21 25.46
C TYR A 154 1.50 9.73 24.15
N ASP A 155 0.64 10.13 23.20
CA ASP A 155 1.05 10.94 22.04
C ASP A 155 1.18 12.44 22.40
N THR A 156 0.76 12.83 23.60
CA THR A 156 0.55 14.23 24.02
C THR A 156 1.12 14.52 25.41
N ASN A 157 1.38 15.80 25.70
CA ASN A 157 1.70 16.26 27.04
C ASN A 157 0.66 15.77 28.06
N ILE A 158 1.13 15.14 29.14
CA ILE A 158 0.26 14.71 30.25
C ILE A 158 -0.39 15.97 30.86
N PRO A 159 -1.74 16.04 30.92
CA PRO A 159 -2.44 17.23 31.39
C PRO A 159 -2.14 17.48 32.86
N GLN A 160 -1.80 18.74 33.19
CA GLN A 160 -1.75 19.20 34.58
C GLN A 160 -3.18 19.31 35.10
N VAL A 161 -3.47 18.62 36.20
CA VAL A 161 -4.75 18.69 36.90
C VAL A 161 -4.49 19.28 38.29
N TYR A 162 -5.20 20.36 38.58
CA TYR A 162 -5.08 21.12 39.82
C TYR A 162 -6.02 20.58 40.89
N THR A 163 -5.53 20.53 42.15
CA THR A 163 -6.42 20.50 43.32
C THR A 163 -7.26 21.77 43.32
N PRO A 164 -8.59 21.69 43.45
CA PRO A 164 -9.40 22.88 43.67
C PRO A 164 -9.20 23.39 45.11
N LYS A 165 -9.62 24.62 45.41
CA LYS A 165 -9.52 25.26 46.74
C LYS A 165 -10.90 25.71 47.23
N GLU A 166 -11.84 24.77 47.30
CA GLU A 166 -13.23 25.01 47.73
C GLU A 166 -13.53 24.13 48.96
N GLU A 167 -14.30 24.65 49.92
CA GLU A 167 -14.50 24.00 51.23
C GLU A 167 -15.53 22.85 51.22
N GLN A 168 -16.24 22.65 50.10
CA GLN A 168 -17.27 21.61 49.94
C GLN A 168 -17.09 20.89 48.61
N MET A 169 -16.32 19.79 48.63
CA MET A 169 -16.13 18.92 47.47
C MET A 169 -16.51 17.49 47.79
N GLN A 170 -17.40 16.93 46.98
CA GLN A 170 -17.86 15.57 47.09
C GLN A 170 -17.55 14.82 45.79
N CYS A 171 -17.10 13.58 45.87
CA CYS A 171 -16.94 12.74 44.68
C CYS A 171 -18.29 12.36 44.09
N ARG A 172 -18.49 12.61 42.79
CA ARG A 172 -19.75 12.23 42.10
C ARG A 172 -20.04 10.72 42.03
N ILE A 173 -19.04 9.87 42.32
CA ILE A 173 -19.13 8.41 42.19
C ILE A 173 -19.48 7.75 43.53
N CYS A 174 -18.72 8.03 44.59
CA CYS A 174 -18.95 7.45 45.92
C CYS A 174 -19.77 8.34 46.87
N LEU A 175 -20.01 9.60 46.50
CA LEU A 175 -20.69 10.61 47.31
C LEU A 175 -20.01 10.88 48.68
N SER A 176 -18.70 10.63 48.79
CA SER A 176 -17.91 11.05 49.95
C SER A 176 -17.13 12.36 49.71
N GLU A 177 -16.94 13.11 50.79
CA GLU A 177 -16.08 14.30 50.91
C GLU A 177 -14.66 13.94 51.39
N ASP A 178 -14.36 12.67 51.66
CA ASP A 178 -13.06 12.21 52.18
C ASP A 178 -11.91 12.59 51.22
N ILE A 179 -11.07 13.55 51.60
CA ILE A 179 -9.84 13.88 50.86
C ILE A 179 -8.65 13.26 51.60
N SER A 180 -8.22 12.08 51.15
CA SER A 180 -7.02 11.43 51.68
C SER A 180 -5.77 11.84 50.88
N ILE A 181 -4.59 11.63 51.47
CA ILE A 181 -3.31 11.84 50.77
C ILE A 181 -3.11 10.78 49.66
N GLU A 182 -3.74 9.61 49.76
CA GLU A 182 -3.55 8.46 48.87
C GLU A 182 -4.58 8.38 47.73
N ASP A 183 -5.83 8.76 47.99
CA ASP A 183 -6.92 8.88 47.01
C ASP A 183 -7.54 10.29 47.07
N ARG A 184 -7.25 11.10 46.04
CA ARG A 184 -7.52 12.54 45.97
C ARG A 184 -8.62 12.85 44.97
N LEU A 185 -9.34 13.96 45.20
CA LEU A 185 -10.33 14.50 44.26
C LEU A 185 -9.65 15.23 43.09
N ILE A 186 -10.06 14.89 41.86
CA ILE A 186 -9.53 15.42 40.61
C ILE A 186 -10.65 15.89 39.66
N CYS A 187 -10.31 16.81 38.76
CA CYS A 187 -11.17 17.24 37.64
C CYS A 187 -10.73 16.53 36.35
N ALA A 188 -11.17 15.29 36.12
CA ALA A 188 -10.69 14.46 35.01
C ALA A 188 -11.36 14.74 33.64
N CYS A 189 -12.34 15.66 33.58
CA CYS A 189 -13.11 15.96 32.38
C CYS A 189 -13.73 17.37 32.43
N GLU A 190 -14.32 17.83 31.33
CA GLU A 190 -14.91 19.17 31.14
C GLU A 190 -16.28 19.38 31.82
N CYS A 191 -16.59 18.63 32.87
CA CYS A 191 -17.82 18.84 33.66
C CYS A 191 -17.77 20.16 34.44
N LYS A 192 -18.94 20.75 34.72
CA LYS A 192 -19.11 22.02 35.44
C LYS A 192 -19.84 21.81 36.76
N GLY A 193 -19.65 22.72 37.73
CA GLY A 193 -20.23 22.59 39.07
C GLY A 193 -19.58 21.45 39.89
N SER A 194 -20.29 20.94 40.89
CA SER A 194 -19.82 19.87 41.78
C SER A 194 -19.57 18.52 41.07
N ILE A 195 -20.32 18.23 40.00
CA ILE A 195 -20.26 16.94 39.28
C ILE A 195 -18.95 16.71 38.48
N LYS A 196 -18.01 17.68 38.52
CA LYS A 196 -16.67 17.55 37.93
C LYS A 196 -15.68 16.81 38.83
N TYR A 197 -15.96 16.72 40.14
CA TYR A 197 -15.07 16.13 41.13
C TYR A 197 -15.21 14.61 41.23
N VAL A 198 -14.09 13.89 41.06
CA VAL A 198 -14.02 12.43 41.22
C VAL A 198 -12.76 12.01 41.98
N HIS A 199 -12.83 10.99 42.82
CA HIS A 199 -11.61 10.36 43.36
C HIS A 199 -10.87 9.60 42.27
N VAL A 200 -9.54 9.56 42.35
CA VAL A 200 -8.67 8.79 41.44
C VAL A 200 -9.09 7.32 41.44
N ALA A 201 -9.20 6.68 42.61
CA ALA A 201 -9.53 5.26 42.68
C ALA A 201 -10.99 4.96 42.27
N CYS A 202 -11.93 5.88 42.54
CA CYS A 202 -13.30 5.74 42.04
C CYS A 202 -13.37 5.81 40.51
N LEU A 203 -12.63 6.74 39.89
CA LEU A 203 -12.56 6.83 38.43
C LEU A 203 -11.87 5.60 37.82
N GLN A 204 -10.75 5.15 38.39
CA GLN A 204 -10.07 3.90 37.98
C GLN A 204 -11.02 2.69 38.04
N LYS A 205 -11.74 2.50 39.15
CA LYS A 205 -12.71 1.39 39.31
C LYS A 205 -13.81 1.46 38.25
N TRP A 206 -14.38 2.64 38.03
CA TRP A 206 -15.42 2.85 37.03
C TRP A 206 -14.91 2.60 35.60
N ILE A 207 -13.72 3.09 35.24
CA ILE A 207 -13.06 2.84 33.94
C ILE A 207 -12.84 1.34 33.74
N ASN A 208 -12.23 0.67 34.70
CA ASN A 208 -11.90 -0.75 34.60
C ASN A 208 -13.17 -1.61 34.47
N SER A 209 -14.28 -1.23 35.13
CA SER A 209 -15.59 -1.90 34.99
C SER A 209 -16.19 -1.86 33.56
N LYS A 210 -15.64 -1.03 32.66
CA LYS A 210 -16.08 -0.94 31.25
C LYS A 210 -15.34 -1.90 30.32
N TRP A 211 -14.38 -2.67 30.82
CA TRP A 211 -13.57 -3.58 29.99
C TRP A 211 -13.82 -5.03 30.41
N ASP A 212 -13.92 -5.92 29.43
CA ASP A 212 -14.15 -7.36 29.65
C ASP A 212 -12.82 -8.09 29.97
N VAL A 213 -12.05 -7.53 30.91
CA VAL A 213 -10.80 -8.14 31.40
C VAL A 213 -11.19 -9.12 32.50
N ARG A 214 -11.35 -10.40 32.12
CA ARG A 214 -11.66 -11.49 33.06
C ARG A 214 -10.44 -11.78 33.93
N ASP A 215 -10.53 -11.40 35.20
CA ASP A 215 -9.52 -11.74 36.19
C ASP A 215 -9.50 -13.26 36.43
N THR A 216 -8.54 -13.91 35.76
CA THR A 216 -8.37 -15.37 35.71
C THR A 216 -7.03 -15.79 36.31
N GLY A 217 -6.30 -14.86 36.93
CA GLY A 217 -4.94 -15.07 37.46
C GLY A 217 -3.85 -15.30 36.39
N GLN A 218 -4.21 -15.38 35.10
CA GLN A 218 -3.29 -15.50 33.98
C GLN A 218 -3.17 -14.15 33.25
N THR A 219 -1.96 -13.81 32.78
CA THR A 219 -1.74 -12.63 31.94
C THR A 219 -2.49 -12.80 30.61
N PRO A 220 -3.32 -11.83 30.18
CA PRO A 220 -4.09 -11.97 28.97
C PRO A 220 -3.19 -11.92 27.72
N GLN A 221 -3.47 -12.82 26.77
CA GLN A 221 -2.77 -12.83 25.48
C GLN A 221 -3.15 -11.63 24.61
N MET A 222 -4.42 -11.24 24.64
CA MET A 222 -4.97 -10.15 23.83
C MET A 222 -5.97 -9.32 24.65
N VAL A 223 -5.88 -7.99 24.55
CA VAL A 223 -6.80 -7.07 25.22
C VAL A 223 -7.12 -5.92 24.28
N PHE A 224 -8.40 -5.54 24.18
CA PHE A 224 -8.80 -4.28 23.55
C PHE A 224 -9.28 -3.29 24.61
N ILE A 225 -8.53 -2.21 24.77
CA ILE A 225 -8.83 -1.13 25.70
C ILE A 225 -9.52 -0.02 24.93
N ARG A 226 -10.84 0.03 25.05
CA ARG A 226 -11.68 1.06 24.45
C ARG A 226 -11.39 2.42 25.11
N GLU A 227 -11.34 3.48 24.30
CA GLU A 227 -11.31 4.84 24.84
C GLU A 227 -12.55 5.12 25.69
N VAL A 228 -12.34 5.67 26.88
CA VAL A 228 -13.43 5.98 27.81
C VAL A 228 -13.72 7.47 27.80
N ASN A 229 -14.97 7.80 27.48
CA ASN A 229 -15.52 9.15 27.51
C ASN A 229 -16.34 9.35 28.79
N CYS A 230 -16.35 10.57 29.31
CA CYS A 230 -17.27 10.98 30.36
C CYS A 230 -18.72 10.82 29.90
N GLU A 231 -19.49 10.08 30.67
CA GLU A 231 -20.91 9.78 30.48
C GLU A 231 -21.78 11.05 30.42
N LEU A 232 -21.34 12.13 31.08
CA LEU A 232 -22.01 13.44 31.10
C LEU A 232 -21.54 14.35 29.97
N CYS A 233 -20.32 14.89 30.05
CA CYS A 233 -19.82 15.91 29.12
C CYS A 233 -19.21 15.36 27.82
N LYS A 234 -19.14 14.03 27.64
CA LYS A 234 -18.58 13.31 26.48
C LYS A 234 -17.08 13.55 26.20
N ALA A 235 -16.42 14.46 26.91
CA ALA A 235 -14.96 14.61 26.89
C ALA A 235 -14.26 13.27 27.20
N ARG A 236 -13.14 13.01 26.53
CA ARG A 236 -12.30 11.81 26.77
C ARG A 236 -11.63 11.93 28.13
N PHE A 237 -11.61 10.85 28.91
CA PHE A 237 -10.75 10.78 30.08
C PHE A 237 -9.28 10.62 29.65
N PRO A 238 -8.34 11.32 30.30
CA PRO A 238 -6.92 11.13 30.05
C PRO A 238 -6.45 9.80 30.65
N CYS A 239 -5.48 9.12 30.00
CA CYS A 239 -4.91 7.87 30.54
C CYS A 239 -4.00 8.12 31.76
N TYR A 240 -3.37 9.28 31.78
CA TYR A 240 -2.51 9.78 32.87
C TYR A 240 -2.84 11.24 33.12
N ILE A 241 -2.73 11.67 34.37
CA ILE A 241 -2.76 13.09 34.77
C ILE A 241 -1.46 13.41 35.51
N ARG A 242 -1.08 14.69 35.53
CA ARG A 242 -0.03 15.17 36.42
C ARG A 242 -0.64 16.07 37.48
N TYR A 243 -0.29 15.84 38.73
CA TYR A 243 -0.90 16.48 39.90
C TYR A 243 0.20 16.70 40.93
N ASN A 244 0.45 17.94 41.35
CA ASN A 244 1.59 18.30 42.21
C ASN A 244 2.92 17.68 41.73
N ASP A 245 3.15 17.72 40.41
CA ASP A 245 4.27 17.12 39.67
C ASP A 245 4.39 15.57 39.70
N GLU A 246 3.55 14.89 40.47
CA GLU A 246 3.37 13.43 40.43
C GLU A 246 2.55 13.02 39.18
N VAL A 247 2.95 11.95 38.49
CA VAL A 247 2.18 11.39 37.36
C VAL A 247 1.32 10.23 37.83
N ILE A 248 0.00 10.42 37.77
CA ILE A 248 -0.99 9.45 38.24
C ILE A 248 -1.64 8.77 37.03
N GLN A 249 -1.61 7.43 37.02
CA GLN A 249 -2.29 6.61 36.02
C GLN A 249 -3.80 6.50 36.32
N ILE A 250 -4.65 6.91 35.38
CA ILE A 250 -6.11 6.84 35.50
C ILE A 250 -6.66 5.56 34.85
N VAL A 251 -5.99 5.07 33.82
CA VAL A 251 -6.36 3.91 33.01
C VAL A 251 -5.39 2.77 33.35
N LYS A 252 -5.79 1.81 34.19
CA LYS A 252 -4.89 0.73 34.66
C LYS A 252 -4.72 -0.35 33.59
N PHE A 253 -3.55 -0.45 32.98
CA PHE A 253 -3.28 -1.47 31.97
C PHE A 253 -3.07 -2.86 32.61
N PRO A 254 -3.58 -3.95 32.01
CA PRO A 254 -3.23 -5.30 32.43
C PRO A 254 -1.76 -5.58 32.13
N GLN A 255 -1.14 -6.42 32.95
CA GLN A 255 0.23 -6.89 32.73
C GLN A 255 0.28 -7.83 31.52
N MET A 256 1.25 -7.59 30.62
CA MET A 256 1.42 -8.35 29.37
C MET A 256 2.77 -9.05 29.34
N MET A 257 2.82 -10.28 28.82
CA MET A 257 4.08 -11.00 28.58
C MET A 257 4.68 -10.62 27.24
N ALA A 258 6.00 -10.44 27.21
CA ALA A 258 6.76 -10.17 25.99
C ALA A 258 7.01 -11.46 25.17
N PRO A 259 7.13 -11.38 23.83
CA PRO A 259 6.99 -10.17 23.01
C PRO A 259 5.52 -9.75 22.83
N PHE A 260 5.24 -8.45 22.80
CA PHE A 260 3.91 -7.92 22.48
C PHE A 260 3.95 -6.59 21.72
N VAL A 261 2.87 -6.29 21.00
CA VAL A 261 2.67 -5.02 20.29
C VAL A 261 1.47 -4.25 20.83
N VAL A 262 1.56 -2.93 20.73
CA VAL A 262 0.49 -1.99 21.08
C VAL A 262 0.02 -1.29 19.82
N LEU A 263 -1.24 -1.53 19.41
CA LEU A 263 -1.84 -0.98 18.18
C LEU A 263 -3.04 -0.08 18.48
N GLU A 264 -2.97 1.20 18.16
CA GLU A 264 -4.08 2.16 18.29
C GLU A 264 -4.99 2.12 17.05
N ASN A 265 -6.30 2.00 17.25
CA ASN A 265 -7.28 2.20 16.19
C ASN A 265 -7.40 3.70 15.85
N CYS A 266 -6.85 4.09 14.71
CA CYS A 266 -6.88 5.46 14.20
C CYS A 266 -7.89 5.65 13.04
N THR A 267 -8.81 4.70 12.86
CA THR A 267 -9.90 4.78 11.88
C THR A 267 -10.94 5.84 12.31
N PRO A 268 -11.32 6.79 11.44
CA PRO A 268 -12.43 7.71 11.74
C PRO A 268 -13.75 6.98 12.00
N HIS A 269 -14.58 7.52 12.88
CA HIS A 269 -15.94 7.05 13.22
C HIS A 269 -16.08 5.62 13.79
N VAL A 270 -15.03 4.80 13.79
CA VAL A 270 -14.99 3.51 14.50
C VAL A 270 -14.68 3.74 15.99
N VAL A 271 -15.08 2.79 16.83
CA VAL A 271 -14.72 2.75 18.25
C VAL A 271 -13.19 2.82 18.40
N ARG A 272 -12.72 3.96 18.92
CA ARG A 272 -11.30 4.17 19.22
C ARG A 272 -10.89 3.41 20.47
N GLY A 273 -9.63 3.04 20.51
CA GLY A 273 -9.04 2.22 21.56
C GLY A 273 -7.70 1.66 21.12
N VAL A 274 -7.11 0.85 21.99
CA VAL A 274 -5.78 0.27 21.82
C VAL A 274 -5.86 -1.24 21.99
N HIS A 275 -5.32 -1.97 21.03
CA HIS A 275 -5.10 -3.41 21.11
C HIS A 275 -3.72 -3.68 21.72
N LEU A 276 -3.67 -4.48 22.78
CA LEU A 276 -2.44 -5.04 23.33
C LEU A 276 -2.43 -6.51 22.93
N LEU A 277 -1.40 -6.92 22.18
CA LEU A 277 -1.36 -8.22 21.50
C LEU A 277 -0.03 -8.92 21.79
N SER A 278 -0.06 -9.96 22.63
CA SER A 278 1.11 -10.77 22.99
C SER A 278 1.29 -11.96 22.05
N LEU A 279 2.54 -12.15 21.61
CA LEU A 279 3.04 -13.30 20.87
C LEU A 279 3.97 -14.16 21.75
N HIS A 280 3.78 -14.13 23.08
CA HIS A 280 4.56 -14.94 24.01
C HIS A 280 4.34 -16.45 23.80
N ASN A 281 3.08 -16.89 23.75
CA ASN A 281 2.71 -18.31 23.60
C ASN A 281 2.23 -18.69 22.19
N VAL A 282 2.34 -17.79 21.20
CA VAL A 282 1.95 -18.05 19.80
C VAL A 282 2.98 -17.48 18.84
N LYS A 283 3.18 -18.15 17.70
CA LYS A 283 4.11 -17.70 16.66
C LYS A 283 3.54 -16.54 15.84
N ASP A 284 2.22 -16.53 15.70
CA ASP A 284 1.48 -15.65 14.82
C ASP A 284 0.11 -15.26 15.41
N LEU A 285 -0.40 -14.10 14.99
CA LEU A 285 -1.74 -13.60 15.28
C LEU A 285 -2.41 -13.16 13.97
N LYS A 286 -3.57 -13.75 13.67
CA LYS A 286 -4.31 -13.54 12.44
C LYS A 286 -5.23 -12.34 12.55
N LEU A 287 -5.16 -11.44 11.58
CA LEU A 287 -6.02 -10.27 11.45
C LEU A 287 -6.96 -10.46 10.27
N GLY A 288 -8.24 -10.17 10.47
CA GLY A 288 -9.26 -10.34 9.44
C GLY A 288 -10.68 -10.12 9.96
N ARG A 289 -11.68 -10.20 9.07
CA ARG A 289 -13.10 -10.13 9.47
C ARG A 289 -13.72 -11.47 9.85
N GLY A 290 -12.98 -12.56 9.63
CA GLY A 290 -13.40 -13.92 9.93
C GLY A 290 -13.72 -14.11 11.41
N HIS A 291 -14.47 -15.16 11.73
CA HIS A 291 -14.64 -15.59 13.13
C HIS A 291 -13.40 -16.36 13.62
N GLU A 292 -12.63 -16.89 12.67
CA GLU A 292 -11.37 -17.62 12.78
C GLU A 292 -10.12 -16.71 12.87
N SER A 293 -10.29 -15.38 12.98
CA SER A 293 -9.20 -14.42 13.18
C SER A 293 -9.03 -14.07 14.66
N ASP A 294 -7.79 -14.13 15.17
CA ASP A 294 -7.44 -13.76 16.53
C ASP A 294 -7.76 -12.28 16.82
N VAL A 295 -7.44 -11.40 15.87
CA VAL A 295 -7.84 -9.98 15.89
C VAL A 295 -8.94 -9.76 14.87
N ARG A 296 -10.19 -9.97 15.32
CA ARG A 296 -11.38 -9.82 14.48
C ARG A 296 -11.76 -8.35 14.24
N ILE A 297 -11.74 -7.92 12.99
CA ILE A 297 -12.12 -6.58 12.54
C ILE A 297 -13.30 -6.70 11.56
N PRO A 298 -14.56 -6.50 12.00
CA PRO A 298 -15.75 -6.83 11.21
C PRO A 298 -16.13 -5.77 10.16
N ASP A 299 -15.17 -5.39 9.29
CA ASP A 299 -15.40 -4.48 8.16
C ASP A 299 -15.44 -5.25 6.82
N VAL A 300 -16.38 -4.92 5.94
CA VAL A 300 -16.58 -5.61 4.65
C VAL A 300 -15.43 -5.47 3.66
N SER A 301 -14.58 -4.44 3.82
CA SER A 301 -13.36 -4.22 3.02
C SER A 301 -12.13 -5.00 3.54
N ILE A 302 -12.32 -5.88 4.52
CA ILE A 302 -11.25 -6.72 5.06
C ILE A 302 -11.53 -8.18 4.63
N SER A 303 -10.53 -8.89 4.11
CA SER A 303 -10.65 -10.34 3.86
C SER A 303 -10.93 -11.12 5.16
N ARG A 304 -11.52 -12.32 5.03
CA ARG A 304 -11.82 -13.18 6.20
C ARG A 304 -10.55 -13.49 7.00
N PHE A 305 -9.52 -13.94 6.30
CA PHE A 305 -8.12 -13.91 6.70
C PHE A 305 -7.44 -12.85 5.83
N HIS A 306 -6.82 -11.82 6.42
CA HIS A 306 -6.32 -10.66 5.69
C HIS A 306 -4.81 -10.50 5.85
N ALA A 307 -4.34 -10.52 7.09
CA ALA A 307 -2.94 -10.34 7.43
C ALA A 307 -2.57 -11.21 8.63
N THR A 308 -1.27 -11.38 8.83
CA THR A 308 -0.71 -12.03 10.01
C THR A 308 0.36 -11.13 10.61
N LEU A 309 0.29 -10.93 11.92
CA LEU A 309 1.37 -10.38 12.72
C LEU A 309 2.20 -11.55 13.26
N CYS A 310 3.51 -11.50 13.09
CA CYS A 310 4.43 -12.50 13.65
C CYS A 310 5.66 -11.82 14.28
N TYR A 311 6.39 -12.56 15.10
CA TYR A 311 7.61 -12.10 15.77
C TYR A 311 8.74 -13.11 15.54
N ASN A 312 9.84 -12.64 14.96
CA ASN A 312 11.01 -13.44 14.62
C ASN A 312 12.28 -12.62 14.81
N ASP A 313 13.33 -13.22 15.38
CA ASP A 313 14.68 -12.63 15.48
C ASP A 313 14.72 -11.22 16.11
N GLY A 314 13.88 -10.98 17.12
CA GLY A 314 13.75 -9.69 17.80
C GLY A 314 12.77 -8.71 17.14
N ILE A 315 12.25 -9.02 15.96
CA ILE A 315 11.52 -8.10 15.07
C ILE A 315 10.07 -8.54 14.89
N PHE A 316 9.13 -7.59 14.97
CA PHE A 316 7.74 -7.79 14.59
C PHE A 316 7.56 -7.57 13.08
N TYR A 317 6.89 -8.50 12.42
CA TYR A 317 6.54 -8.41 11.01
C TYR A 317 5.03 -8.44 10.81
N ILE A 318 4.55 -7.75 9.77
CA ILE A 318 3.23 -7.98 9.21
C ILE A 318 3.34 -8.61 7.82
N VAL A 319 2.52 -9.62 7.56
CA VAL A 319 2.45 -10.41 6.33
C VAL A 319 1.04 -10.28 5.75
N ASP A 320 0.92 -10.10 4.43
CA ASP A 320 -0.37 -10.02 3.72
C ASP A 320 -0.77 -11.41 3.19
N HIS A 321 -2.01 -11.84 3.40
CA HIS A 321 -2.51 -13.14 2.94
C HIS A 321 -3.44 -12.99 1.74
N ASP A 322 -2.88 -12.49 0.65
CA ASP A 322 -3.56 -12.21 -0.63
C ASP A 322 -4.90 -11.48 -0.52
N SER A 323 -5.04 -10.63 0.50
CA SER A 323 -6.24 -9.86 0.80
C SER A 323 -6.76 -9.01 -0.39
N LYS A 324 -8.08 -8.88 -0.57
CA LYS A 324 -8.66 -8.23 -1.76
C LYS A 324 -8.14 -6.81 -2.03
N PHE A 325 -7.90 -6.06 -0.95
CA PHE A 325 -7.51 -4.64 -1.01
C PHE A 325 -6.10 -4.36 -0.47
N GLY A 326 -5.33 -5.42 -0.20
CA GLY A 326 -3.94 -5.36 0.27
C GLY A 326 -3.76 -4.94 1.73
N THR A 327 -2.73 -5.48 2.36
CA THR A 327 -2.13 -4.92 3.58
C THR A 327 -1.15 -3.82 3.20
N LEU A 328 -1.33 -2.64 3.77
CA LEU A 328 -0.61 -1.41 3.39
C LEU A 328 0.07 -0.75 4.59
N VAL A 329 1.27 -0.20 4.42
CA VAL A 329 1.96 0.59 5.46
C VAL A 329 2.30 1.99 4.95
N ALA A 330 1.93 3.03 5.71
CA ALA A 330 2.06 4.42 5.29
C ALA A 330 3.53 4.85 5.15
N MET A 331 3.95 5.22 3.94
CA MET A 331 5.30 5.73 3.67
C MET A 331 5.37 7.22 4.01
N ARG A 332 6.17 7.60 5.02
CA ARG A 332 6.32 8.99 5.49
C ARG A 332 7.60 9.69 5.05
N ARG A 333 8.62 8.94 4.64
CA ARG A 333 9.93 9.47 4.25
C ARG A 333 10.21 9.16 2.77
N PRO A 334 11.01 9.97 2.08
CA PRO A 334 11.49 9.64 0.75
C PRO A 334 12.25 8.30 0.72
N ARG A 335 12.10 7.54 -0.37
CA ARG A 335 12.79 6.27 -0.62
C ARG A 335 13.59 6.37 -1.92
N THR A 336 14.88 6.04 -1.86
CA THR A 336 15.71 5.87 -3.06
C THR A 336 15.24 4.63 -3.82
N ILE A 337 15.18 4.73 -5.15
CA ILE A 337 14.90 3.63 -6.05
C ILE A 337 16.24 2.95 -6.37
N CYS A 338 16.38 1.68 -5.99
CA CYS A 338 17.63 0.93 -6.17
C CYS A 338 17.68 0.26 -7.56
N PRO A 339 18.86 0.08 -8.19
CA PRO A 339 18.96 -0.67 -9.44
C PRO A 339 18.50 -2.12 -9.24
N GLY A 340 17.73 -2.66 -10.18
CA GLY A 340 17.23 -4.03 -10.12
C GLY A 340 16.06 -4.30 -9.16
N GLU A 341 15.70 -3.36 -8.28
CA GLU A 341 14.57 -3.51 -7.35
C GLU A 341 13.37 -2.62 -7.75
N PRO A 342 12.23 -3.19 -8.16
CA PRO A 342 11.03 -2.40 -8.42
C PRO A 342 10.48 -1.79 -7.12
N VAL A 343 10.14 -0.50 -7.17
CA VAL A 343 9.44 0.18 -6.07
C VAL A 343 7.96 0.30 -6.43
N ILE A 344 7.13 -0.54 -5.80
CA ILE A 344 5.68 -0.60 -6.03
C ILE A 344 4.93 -0.03 -4.82
N LEU A 345 4.16 1.03 -5.04
CA LEU A 345 3.45 1.79 -4.01
C LEU A 345 1.99 2.04 -4.41
N GLN A 346 1.08 2.10 -3.44
CA GLN A 346 -0.31 2.51 -3.65
C GLN A 346 -0.53 3.96 -3.23
N VAL A 347 -1.32 4.71 -4.01
CA VAL A 347 -1.77 6.07 -3.72
C VAL A 347 -3.25 6.23 -4.05
N GLY A 348 -4.08 6.33 -3.02
CA GLY A 348 -5.53 6.26 -3.17
C GLY A 348 -5.92 4.95 -3.90
N ARG A 349 -6.65 5.09 -5.01
CA ARG A 349 -7.06 4.00 -5.92
C ARG A 349 -6.10 3.72 -7.10
N SER A 350 -4.83 4.13 -6.99
CA SER A 350 -3.80 3.89 -8.01
C SER A 350 -2.61 3.13 -7.43
N VAL A 351 -2.07 2.17 -8.18
CA VAL A 351 -0.77 1.53 -7.91
C VAL A 351 0.26 2.09 -8.88
N VAL A 352 1.39 2.56 -8.35
CA VAL A 352 2.53 3.09 -9.10
C VAL A 352 3.72 2.18 -8.88
N GLU A 353 4.24 1.62 -9.96
CA GLU A 353 5.47 0.85 -10.03
C GLU A 353 6.55 1.70 -10.69
N MET A 354 7.74 1.73 -10.11
CA MET A 354 8.89 2.48 -10.62
C MET A 354 10.11 1.57 -10.68
N VAL A 355 10.76 1.56 -11.85
CA VAL A 355 11.93 0.70 -12.14
C VAL A 355 12.97 1.55 -12.87
N MET A 356 14.23 1.51 -12.42
CA MET A 356 15.33 2.05 -13.22
C MET A 356 15.60 1.08 -14.37
N ASP A 357 15.37 1.54 -15.59
CA ASP A 357 15.48 0.75 -16.79
C ASP A 357 16.74 1.13 -17.58
N HIS A 358 17.61 0.14 -17.71
CA HIS A 358 18.86 0.23 -18.44
C HIS A 358 18.69 -0.05 -19.94
N THR A 359 17.53 -0.54 -20.39
CA THR A 359 17.28 -0.85 -21.81
C THR A 359 16.67 0.33 -22.57
N LEU A 360 16.02 1.27 -21.89
CA LEU A 360 15.48 2.47 -22.53
C LEU A 360 16.62 3.43 -22.92
N PRO A 361 16.66 3.94 -24.17
CA PRO A 361 17.62 4.96 -24.56
C PRO A 361 17.34 6.25 -23.78
N TYR A 362 18.39 6.91 -23.28
CA TYR A 362 18.25 8.15 -22.53
C TYR A 362 17.56 9.26 -23.34
N VAL A 363 16.43 9.76 -22.85
CA VAL A 363 15.72 10.92 -23.39
C VAL A 363 15.62 12.03 -22.33
N PRO A 364 16.05 13.27 -22.62
CA PRO A 364 15.88 14.41 -21.71
C PRO A 364 14.40 14.71 -21.40
N GLY A 365 14.07 14.87 -20.12
CA GLY A 365 12.71 15.15 -19.67
C GLY A 365 11.89 13.88 -19.40
N CYS A 366 10.60 13.94 -19.66
CA CYS A 366 9.64 12.85 -19.46
C CYS A 366 8.87 12.60 -20.76
N ILE A 367 8.70 11.33 -21.11
CA ILE A 367 7.94 10.85 -22.27
C ILE A 367 6.88 9.85 -21.81
N GLU A 368 5.82 9.69 -22.60
CA GLU A 368 4.82 8.64 -22.42
C GLU A 368 5.24 7.42 -23.23
N ILE A 369 5.29 6.23 -22.64
CA ILE A 369 5.69 5.01 -23.38
C ILE A 369 4.46 4.10 -23.55
N PRO A 370 4.37 3.33 -24.64
CA PRO A 370 3.25 2.41 -24.83
C PRO A 370 3.19 1.41 -23.66
N PRO A 371 1.99 1.12 -23.12
CA PRO A 371 1.84 0.13 -22.08
C PRO A 371 2.32 -1.25 -22.57
N ILE A 372 3.30 -1.83 -21.88
CA ILE A 372 3.65 -3.24 -22.06
C ILE A 372 2.40 -4.07 -21.70
N PRO A 373 1.87 -4.92 -22.61
CA PRO A 373 0.67 -5.71 -22.33
C PRO A 373 0.89 -6.67 -21.15
N PRO A 374 -0.13 -6.93 -20.30
CA PRO A 374 -0.07 -8.02 -19.34
C PRO A 374 0.11 -9.34 -20.10
N THR A 375 1.11 -10.12 -19.67
CA THR A 375 1.61 -11.28 -20.41
C THR A 375 0.53 -12.33 -20.62
N TYR A 376 0.20 -12.62 -21.89
CA TYR A 376 -0.54 -13.84 -22.23
C TYR A 376 0.35 -15.05 -21.90
N LEU A 377 -0.13 -15.89 -20.98
CA LEU A 377 0.27 -17.27 -20.71
C LEU A 377 1.58 -17.79 -21.35
N GLY A 378 2.66 -17.86 -20.56
CA GLY A 378 3.53 -19.05 -20.61
C GLY A 378 4.96 -18.92 -21.11
N TYR A 379 5.50 -17.73 -21.42
CA TYR A 379 6.93 -17.57 -21.74
C TYR A 379 7.64 -16.54 -20.83
N PRO A 380 8.81 -16.89 -20.27
CA PRO A 380 9.64 -15.96 -19.51
C PRO A 380 10.55 -15.17 -20.46
N GLU A 381 10.10 -14.00 -20.92
CA GLU A 381 10.94 -13.17 -21.78
C GLU A 381 11.66 -12.07 -20.99
N ASN A 382 12.98 -12.25 -20.99
CA ASN A 382 13.98 -11.31 -20.52
C ASN A 382 13.78 -9.95 -21.24
N PRO A 383 13.74 -8.80 -20.53
CA PRO A 383 13.63 -7.48 -21.17
C PRO A 383 14.77 -7.16 -22.14
N SER A 384 15.81 -8.00 -22.22
CA SER A 384 16.83 -8.00 -23.27
C SER A 384 16.36 -8.50 -24.66
N ASP A 385 15.10 -8.92 -24.83
CA ASP A 385 14.60 -9.41 -26.12
C ASP A 385 14.75 -8.36 -27.25
N PRO A 386 15.44 -8.70 -28.37
CA PRO A 386 15.63 -7.76 -29.49
C PRO A 386 14.35 -7.24 -30.12
N GLY A 387 13.25 -8.01 -30.12
CA GLY A 387 11.96 -7.59 -30.66
C GLY A 387 11.31 -6.49 -29.83
N MET A 388 11.26 -6.66 -28.51
CA MET A 388 10.74 -5.66 -27.58
C MET A 388 11.60 -4.40 -27.55
N GLN A 389 12.93 -4.54 -27.64
CA GLN A 389 13.84 -3.40 -27.79
C GLN A 389 13.58 -2.61 -29.08
N LEU A 390 13.37 -3.29 -30.21
CA LEU A 390 13.08 -2.65 -31.48
C LEU A 390 11.71 -1.95 -31.49
N TYR A 391 10.69 -2.55 -30.88
CA TYR A 391 9.36 -1.95 -30.70
C TYR A 391 9.42 -0.66 -29.88
N LEU A 392 10.05 -0.72 -28.69
CA LEU A 392 10.23 0.45 -27.82
C LEU A 392 11.02 1.56 -28.55
N ARG A 393 12.11 1.20 -29.22
CA ARG A 393 12.93 2.13 -30.02
C ARG A 393 12.11 2.84 -31.11
N ASN A 394 11.27 2.11 -31.84
CA ASN A 394 10.48 2.68 -32.93
C ASN A 394 9.36 3.60 -32.40
N GLN A 395 8.73 3.27 -31.26
CA GLN A 395 7.78 4.12 -30.54
C GLN A 395 8.43 5.40 -29.99
N LEU A 396 9.64 5.29 -29.43
CA LEU A 396 10.45 6.43 -28.99
C LEU A 396 10.79 7.37 -30.15
N LEU A 397 11.22 6.82 -31.29
CA LEU A 397 11.59 7.61 -32.46
C LEU A 397 10.41 8.39 -33.05
N SER A 398 9.21 7.80 -33.13
CA SER A 398 8.02 8.50 -33.64
C SER A 398 7.57 9.64 -32.74
N GLN A 399 7.67 9.50 -31.41
CA GLN A 399 7.36 10.58 -30.47
C GLN A 399 8.40 11.71 -30.49
N LEU A 400 9.68 11.38 -30.63
CA LEU A 400 10.75 12.37 -30.81
C LEU A 400 10.57 13.16 -32.12
N GLN A 401 10.14 12.50 -33.20
CA GLN A 401 9.77 13.18 -34.46
C GLN A 401 8.54 14.09 -34.30
N ALA A 402 7.53 13.66 -33.53
CA ALA A 402 6.34 14.48 -33.25
C ALA A 402 6.65 15.75 -32.42
N THR A 403 7.63 15.68 -31.50
CA THR A 403 8.08 16.86 -30.72
C THR A 403 8.99 17.80 -31.51
N TYR A 404 9.60 17.35 -32.61
CA TYR A 404 10.48 18.13 -33.49
C TYR A 404 9.83 18.61 -34.81
N SER A 405 8.49 18.66 -34.90
CA SER A 405 7.83 19.36 -36.00
C SER A 405 8.02 20.89 -35.89
N PRO A 406 8.61 21.58 -36.88
CA PRO A 406 8.83 23.02 -36.81
C PRO A 406 7.52 23.79 -36.72
N ARG A 407 7.38 24.65 -35.71
CA ARG A 407 6.28 25.64 -35.67
C ARG A 407 6.40 26.55 -36.90
N GLN A 408 5.38 26.56 -37.75
CA GLN A 408 5.30 27.46 -38.90
C GLN A 408 5.17 28.92 -38.42
N ASN A 409 6.30 29.61 -38.27
CA ASN A 409 6.31 31.07 -38.17
C ASN A 409 6.18 31.65 -39.58
N ARG A 410 5.04 32.29 -39.86
CA ARG A 410 4.84 33.07 -41.07
C ARG A 410 5.74 34.32 -41.08
N ASN A 411 6.16 34.69 -42.29
CA ASN A 411 6.82 35.94 -42.72
C ASN A 411 8.36 35.89 -42.77
N TYR A 412 8.93 35.65 -43.95
CA TYR A 412 9.38 36.71 -44.86
C TYR A 412 9.67 36.15 -46.26
N SER A 413 9.93 37.04 -47.22
CA SER A 413 9.79 36.83 -48.67
C SER A 413 11.01 36.24 -49.40
N THR A 414 10.72 35.43 -50.42
CA THR A 414 11.44 35.26 -51.71
C THR A 414 12.95 35.01 -51.72
N GLU A 415 13.37 33.80 -52.07
CA GLU A 415 13.86 33.49 -53.44
C GLU A 415 13.84 31.97 -53.72
N ALA A 416 14.09 31.56 -54.96
CA ALA A 416 13.58 30.31 -55.54
C ALA A 416 14.46 29.06 -55.37
N GLN A 417 13.83 27.89 -55.25
CA GLN A 417 14.23 26.65 -55.96
C GLN A 417 13.09 25.60 -55.97
N GLN A 418 13.09 24.74 -57.00
CA GLN A 418 12.01 23.81 -57.36
C GLN A 418 12.09 22.44 -56.65
N PRO A 419 10.99 21.66 -56.60
CA PRO A 419 10.88 20.50 -55.69
C PRO A 419 11.50 19.21 -56.24
N LEU A 420 12.11 18.43 -55.35
CA LEU A 420 12.42 17.01 -55.57
C LEU A 420 11.24 16.14 -55.14
N TYR A 421 10.70 15.36 -56.07
CA TYR A 421 9.73 14.31 -55.79
C TYR A 421 10.39 13.17 -54.99
N LEU A 422 9.71 12.69 -53.94
CA LEU A 422 9.95 11.36 -53.38
C LEU A 422 8.94 10.39 -54.00
N PRO A 423 9.35 9.19 -54.46
CA PRO A 423 8.43 8.21 -55.01
C PRO A 423 7.71 7.44 -53.89
N ASP A 424 6.40 7.28 -54.02
CA ASP A 424 5.64 6.30 -53.24
C ASP A 424 6.12 4.88 -53.58
N VAL A 425 6.39 4.07 -52.55
CA VAL A 425 6.63 2.64 -52.72
C VAL A 425 5.76 1.84 -51.75
N ALA A 426 4.61 1.40 -52.26
CA ALA A 426 3.82 0.36 -51.62
C ALA A 426 4.55 -0.98 -51.73
N PHE A 427 4.54 -1.79 -50.66
CA PHE A 427 4.95 -3.19 -50.73
C PHE A 427 3.84 -4.11 -50.21
N THR A 428 3.37 -4.96 -51.11
CA THR A 428 2.53 -6.12 -50.82
C THR A 428 3.36 -7.28 -50.28
N SER A 429 2.74 -8.11 -49.45
CA SER A 429 3.31 -9.37 -48.94
C SER A 429 3.65 -10.36 -50.05
N GLY A 430 4.79 -11.05 -49.95
CA GLY A 430 5.09 -12.22 -50.79
C GLY A 430 6.56 -12.64 -50.82
N ASP A 431 6.86 -13.72 -50.09
CA ASP A 431 7.67 -14.87 -50.53
C ASP A 431 9.19 -14.81 -50.86
N VAL A 432 9.88 -15.70 -50.13
CA VAL A 432 10.92 -16.65 -50.57
C VAL A 432 12.41 -16.21 -50.67
N LEU A 433 13.20 -16.95 -49.88
CA LEU A 433 14.65 -17.09 -49.93
C LEU A 433 15.17 -17.56 -51.31
N VAL A 434 16.06 -16.80 -51.94
CA VAL A 434 17.10 -17.35 -52.84
C VAL A 434 18.43 -16.65 -52.60
N ASN A 435 19.47 -17.43 -52.32
CA ASN A 435 20.87 -16.97 -52.31
C ASN A 435 21.37 -16.71 -53.72
N GLN A 436 22.01 -15.56 -53.97
CA GLN A 436 23.13 -15.49 -54.92
C GLN A 436 24.07 -14.31 -54.63
N ARG A 437 25.37 -14.59 -54.55
CA ARG A 437 26.45 -13.59 -54.55
C ARG A 437 26.78 -13.25 -56.00
N GLN A 438 26.91 -11.96 -56.33
CA GLN A 438 27.87 -11.50 -57.33
C GLN A 438 28.27 -10.04 -57.09
N GLN A 439 29.54 -9.73 -57.32
CA GLN A 439 30.13 -8.39 -57.17
C GLN A 439 29.78 -7.51 -58.38
N PHE A 440 29.71 -6.20 -58.17
CA PHE A 440 30.34 -5.24 -59.08
C PHE A 440 30.79 -3.99 -58.30
N ASP A 441 32.05 -3.62 -58.47
CA ASP A 441 32.61 -2.34 -58.02
C ASP A 441 32.14 -1.21 -58.94
N LEU A 442 31.87 -0.03 -58.36
CA LEU A 442 32.05 1.27 -58.99
C LEU A 442 32.14 2.33 -57.89
N GLY A 443 33.32 2.96 -57.77
CA GLY A 443 33.66 3.81 -56.63
C GLY A 443 33.22 5.26 -56.78
N MET A 444 32.79 5.85 -55.66
CA MET A 444 32.84 7.30 -55.39
C MET A 444 33.18 7.51 -53.91
N GLU A 445 34.40 7.97 -53.64
CA GLU A 445 34.70 8.83 -52.48
C GLU A 445 34.02 10.21 -52.78
N ILE A 446 33.56 11.06 -51.87
CA ILE A 446 33.85 11.41 -50.47
C ILE A 446 32.46 11.82 -49.87
N ASP A 447 32.06 11.56 -48.62
CA ASP A 447 32.53 12.19 -47.38
C ASP A 447 32.03 11.41 -46.14
N GLY A 448 32.83 11.37 -45.07
CA GLY A 448 32.65 10.37 -44.01
C GLY A 448 32.98 10.84 -42.60
N THR A 449 31.94 11.14 -41.79
CA THR A 449 32.09 11.30 -40.32
C THR A 449 30.91 10.79 -39.48
N VAL A 450 30.07 9.84 -39.94
CA VAL A 450 28.93 9.31 -39.13
C VAL A 450 28.84 7.78 -39.05
N ARG A 451 29.59 7.01 -39.87
CA ARG A 451 29.36 5.56 -40.01
C ARG A 451 30.34 4.62 -39.28
N SER A 452 31.47 5.08 -38.75
CA SER A 452 32.48 4.19 -38.13
C SER A 452 32.28 3.85 -36.65
N TYR A 453 31.44 4.58 -35.90
CA TYR A 453 31.20 4.29 -34.48
C TYR A 453 30.23 3.13 -34.22
N PHE A 454 29.40 2.75 -35.20
CA PHE A 454 28.35 1.74 -35.01
C PHE A 454 28.71 0.32 -35.47
N THR A 455 29.83 0.11 -36.16
CA THR A 455 30.22 -1.22 -36.68
C THR A 455 31.20 -1.97 -35.76
N THR A 456 31.90 -1.27 -34.87
CA THR A 456 32.94 -1.89 -34.01
C THR A 456 32.37 -2.60 -32.78
N LEU A 457 31.23 -2.15 -32.24
CA LEU A 457 30.60 -2.73 -31.05
C LEU A 457 29.86 -4.05 -31.31
N PHE A 458 29.50 -4.38 -32.55
CA PHE A 458 28.72 -5.59 -32.88
C PHE A 458 29.56 -6.83 -33.17
N ASN A 459 30.88 -6.68 -33.39
CA ASN A 459 31.78 -7.78 -33.78
C ASN A 459 32.77 -8.23 -32.69
N GLN A 460 32.69 -7.71 -31.46
CA GLN A 460 33.62 -8.07 -30.37
C GLN A 460 33.05 -9.03 -29.30
N GLN A 461 31.85 -9.60 -29.51
CA GLN A 461 31.21 -10.51 -28.55
C GLN A 461 30.88 -11.92 -29.09
N TRP A 462 31.61 -12.40 -30.10
CA TRP A 462 31.49 -13.80 -30.59
C TRP A 462 32.86 -14.44 -30.90
N THR A 463 33.64 -14.73 -29.86
CA THR A 463 34.71 -15.76 -29.89
C THR A 463 34.87 -16.37 -28.49
N CYS A 464 35.09 -17.70 -28.43
CA CYS A 464 35.25 -18.52 -27.21
C CYS A 464 33.96 -18.64 -26.36
N VAL A 465 33.51 -19.79 -25.86
CA VAL A 465 34.10 -21.14 -25.70
C VAL A 465 33.01 -22.19 -26.00
N ASN A 466 33.36 -23.34 -26.59
CA ASN A 466 32.48 -24.52 -26.55
C ASN A 466 33.31 -25.83 -26.57
N GLU A 467 33.93 -26.14 -25.42
CA GLU A 467 34.40 -27.48 -25.08
C GLU A 467 33.69 -27.94 -23.79
N SER A 468 32.86 -28.99 -23.87
CA SER A 468 32.71 -30.02 -22.81
C SER A 468 31.65 -31.07 -23.15
N THR A 469 32.13 -32.27 -23.48
CA THR A 469 31.66 -33.59 -22.98
C THR A 469 30.16 -33.89 -22.83
N GLN A 470 29.71 -34.89 -23.59
CA GLN A 470 28.54 -35.72 -23.26
C GLN A 470 28.73 -36.54 -21.96
N PRO A 471 27.64 -36.89 -21.25
CA PRO A 471 27.55 -38.10 -20.43
C PRO A 471 26.78 -39.24 -21.14
N PRO A 472 26.94 -40.52 -20.73
CA PRO A 472 26.65 -41.69 -21.58
C PRO A 472 25.25 -42.32 -21.42
N LEU A 473 24.90 -43.14 -22.43
CA LEU A 473 23.71 -44.01 -22.54
C LEU A 473 23.88 -45.36 -21.80
N VAL A 474 22.88 -45.80 -21.02
CA VAL A 474 22.49 -47.22 -20.79
C VAL A 474 21.02 -47.29 -20.27
N PRO A 475 20.28 -48.43 -20.29
CA PRO A 475 19.35 -48.78 -21.38
C PRO A 475 17.86 -48.98 -20.97
N GLU A 476 17.00 -49.22 -21.96
CA GLU A 476 15.60 -49.72 -21.83
C GLU A 476 15.58 -51.18 -21.25
N ALA A 477 14.50 -51.82 -20.79
CA ALA A 477 13.03 -51.67 -20.86
C ALA A 477 12.40 -52.49 -19.65
N PRO A 478 11.10 -52.89 -19.55
CA PRO A 478 9.95 -52.66 -20.43
C PRO A 478 8.62 -52.24 -19.73
N THR A 479 7.63 -51.90 -20.57
CA THR A 479 6.21 -51.61 -20.23
C THR A 479 5.41 -52.85 -19.79
N PRO A 480 4.25 -52.65 -19.14
CA PRO A 480 3.01 -53.11 -19.78
C PRO A 480 1.81 -52.13 -19.69
N LEU A 481 0.89 -52.26 -20.66
CA LEU A 481 -0.44 -51.61 -20.71
C LEU A 481 -1.56 -52.65 -20.33
N PRO A 482 -2.87 -52.47 -20.60
CA PRO A 482 -3.78 -51.89 -19.61
C PRO A 482 -5.07 -52.70 -19.37
N GLN A 483 -5.62 -52.67 -18.15
CA GLN A 483 -6.97 -53.14 -17.83
C GLN A 483 -7.52 -52.27 -16.67
N GLY A 484 -8.80 -52.00 -16.49
CA GLY A 484 -10.01 -52.43 -17.21
C GLY A 484 -11.23 -52.08 -16.33
N ARG A 485 -12.33 -51.62 -16.94
CA ARG A 485 -13.56 -51.16 -16.25
C ARG A 485 -14.07 -52.08 -15.13
N SER A 486 -14.71 -51.50 -14.12
CA SER A 486 -15.97 -52.03 -13.57
C SER A 486 -16.79 -50.97 -12.82
N SER A 487 -18.07 -50.88 -13.19
CA SER A 487 -19.09 -50.00 -12.60
C SER A 487 -20.09 -50.81 -11.80
N VAL A 488 -20.56 -50.32 -10.64
CA VAL A 488 -21.76 -50.86 -9.97
C VAL A 488 -22.66 -49.71 -9.52
N LEU A 489 -23.86 -49.67 -10.11
CA LEU A 489 -25.07 -48.96 -9.66
C LEU A 489 -25.94 -49.96 -8.84
N VAL A 490 -27.14 -49.53 -8.39
CA VAL A 490 -28.24 -50.31 -7.73
C VAL A 490 -28.24 -50.24 -6.19
N THR A 491 -29.32 -49.93 -5.45
CA THR A 491 -30.65 -49.30 -5.73
C THR A 491 -31.25 -48.72 -4.43
N LYS A 492 -32.28 -47.87 -4.54
CA LYS A 492 -33.23 -47.50 -3.45
C LYS A 492 -34.09 -48.70 -3.01
N GLN A 493 -34.57 -48.71 -1.76
CA GLN A 493 -36.02 -48.78 -1.44
C GLN A 493 -36.34 -48.38 0.01
N ASN A 494 -37.63 -48.12 0.28
CA ASN A 494 -38.19 -47.44 1.47
C ASN A 494 -38.82 -48.42 2.49
N ASP A 495 -39.48 -47.82 3.50
CA ASP A 495 -40.63 -48.31 4.30
C ASP A 495 -40.30 -48.93 5.69
N SER A 496 -41.04 -48.65 6.78
CA SER A 496 -42.18 -47.73 7.00
C SER A 496 -42.54 -47.54 8.51
N GLY A 497 -43.25 -46.46 8.85
CA GLY A 497 -44.09 -46.28 10.07
C GLY A 497 -43.39 -46.12 11.43
N SER A 498 -43.98 -45.54 12.50
CA SER A 498 -45.23 -44.78 12.75
C SER A 498 -45.13 -44.17 14.19
N SER A 499 -46.01 -43.37 14.81
CA SER A 499 -47.22 -42.58 14.46
C SER A 499 -47.68 -41.73 15.67
N GLY A 500 -48.10 -40.47 15.47
CA GLY A 500 -48.95 -39.67 16.40
C GLY A 500 -48.30 -38.40 16.98
N ALA A 501 -49.01 -37.30 17.24
CA ALA A 501 -50.38 -36.85 16.90
C ALA A 501 -50.53 -35.37 17.34
N THR A 502 -51.27 -34.57 16.57
CA THR A 502 -51.73 -33.17 16.78
C THR A 502 -52.88 -33.08 17.82
N PRO A 503 -53.51 -31.92 18.19
CA PRO A 503 -53.64 -30.57 17.56
C PRO A 503 -53.25 -29.36 18.45
N ALA A 504 -52.85 -28.19 17.94
CA ALA A 504 -53.48 -27.15 17.08
C ALA A 504 -54.28 -26.07 17.84
N HIS A 505 -53.99 -24.81 17.51
CA HIS A 505 -54.94 -23.70 17.51
C HIS A 505 -54.46 -22.62 16.53
N GLU A 506 -55.32 -22.25 15.58
CA GLU A 506 -55.22 -21.06 14.72
C GLU A 506 -55.64 -19.82 15.55
N ASP A 507 -55.26 -18.58 15.24
CA ASP A 507 -55.80 -17.80 14.11
C ASP A 507 -55.10 -16.42 13.97
N THR A 508 -54.99 -15.93 12.72
CA THR A 508 -55.16 -14.55 12.17
C THR A 508 -54.68 -13.27 12.96
N GLN A 509 -54.32 -12.13 12.35
CA GLN A 509 -54.40 -11.65 10.97
C GLN A 509 -53.39 -10.50 10.68
N ASP A 510 -53.35 -10.13 9.41
CA ASP A 510 -52.59 -9.07 8.72
C ASP A 510 -52.60 -7.65 9.36
N ASP A 511 -51.58 -6.84 9.05
CA ASP A 511 -51.79 -5.62 8.22
C ASP A 511 -50.49 -4.96 7.72
N ASP A 512 -50.57 -4.36 6.53
CA ASP A 512 -49.52 -3.61 5.83
C ASP A 512 -49.29 -2.20 6.42
N CYS A 513 -48.06 -1.66 6.34
CA CYS A 513 -47.93 -0.21 6.14
C CYS A 513 -46.65 0.27 5.44
N SER A 514 -46.91 0.98 4.36
CA SER A 514 -46.08 1.68 3.38
C SER A 514 -44.99 2.64 3.89
N ALA A 515 -44.07 2.98 2.97
CA ALA A 515 -43.06 4.01 3.11
C ALA A 515 -43.61 5.45 3.26
N THR A 516 -42.76 6.37 3.74
CA THR A 516 -42.92 7.80 3.45
C THR A 516 -41.58 8.51 3.31
N SER A 517 -41.47 9.34 2.29
CA SER A 517 -40.36 10.26 2.04
C SER A 517 -40.49 11.54 2.87
N VAL A 518 -39.37 12.17 3.21
CA VAL A 518 -39.35 13.61 3.55
C VAL A 518 -38.23 14.30 2.78
N ALA A 519 -38.59 15.33 2.03
CA ALA A 519 -37.67 16.24 1.36
C ALA A 519 -37.67 17.61 2.05
N HIS A 520 -36.61 18.37 1.80
CA HIS A 520 -36.34 19.76 2.18
C HIS A 520 -37.54 20.67 2.53
N THR A 521 -37.38 21.42 3.63
CA THR A 521 -37.65 22.88 3.61
C THR A 521 -36.60 23.65 4.42
N SER A 522 -36.17 24.78 3.87
CA SER A 522 -35.31 25.80 4.48
C SER A 522 -36.11 26.82 5.32
N VAL A 523 -35.38 27.78 5.93
CA VAL A 523 -35.80 29.09 6.49
C VAL A 523 -35.73 29.20 8.02
N LEU A 524 -34.55 29.55 8.57
CA LEU A 524 -34.15 30.93 8.94
C LEU A 524 -32.66 30.99 9.30
#